data_AF-A0A3D1S128-F1
#
_entry.id   AF-A0A3D1S128-F1
#
_cell.length_a   1.000
_cell.length_b   1.000
_cell.length_c   1.000
_cell.angle_alpha   90.00
_cell.angle_beta   90.00
_cell.angle_gamma   90.00
#
_symmetry.space_group_name_H-M   'P 1'
#
loop_
_entity.id
_entity.type
_entity.pdbx_description
1 polymer ?
#
loop_
_entity_poly.entity_id
_entity_poly.type
_entity_poly.pdbx_seq_one_letter_code
_entity_poly.pdbx_strand_id
1 'polypeptide(L)'
;MTLSLKQRQALQQNYLYLTSEKLPDLVRDGKIASPVTENHCFQRIVLDNVCDGQWTQFMSSPAYLVMSDSQLVQAESMCLDVISGKLDLFALNRNSLLWRKKIKDKQLTLFN
;
A
#
# COMPACT_ATOMS: atom_id res chain seq x y z
N MET A 1 -9.21 -18.44 -1.74
CA MET A 1 -8.70 -18.97 -0.46
C MET A 1 -9.36 -18.18 0.65
N THR A 2 -9.88 -18.84 1.69
CA THR A 2 -10.54 -18.18 2.83
C THR A 2 -9.67 -18.38 4.05
N LEU A 3 -9.36 -17.28 4.75
CA LEU A 3 -8.56 -17.29 5.96
C LEU A 3 -9.46 -17.53 7.17
N SER A 4 -8.91 -18.19 8.20
CA SER A 4 -9.52 -18.15 9.52
C SER A 4 -9.48 -16.73 10.08
N LEU A 5 -10.39 -16.41 11.02
CA LEU A 5 -10.41 -15.11 11.70
C LEU A 5 -9.04 -14.76 12.30
N LYS A 6 -8.37 -15.73 12.93
CA LYS A 6 -7.05 -15.53 13.53
C LYS A 6 -5.98 -15.18 12.49
N GLN A 7 -5.98 -15.87 11.35
CA GLN A 7 -5.03 -15.58 10.25
C GLN A 7 -5.29 -14.18 9.67
N ARG A 8 -6.56 -13.84 9.45
CA ARG A 8 -6.94 -12.52 8.95
C ARG A 8 -6.49 -11.40 9.91
N GLN A 9 -6.73 -11.55 11.20
CA GLN A 9 -6.30 -10.59 12.23
C GLN A 9 -4.78 -10.44 12.28
N ALA A 10 -4.04 -11.54 12.16
CA ALA A 10 -2.57 -11.51 12.11
C ALA A 10 -2.08 -10.70 10.89
N LEU A 11 -2.63 -10.94 9.70
CA LEU A 11 -2.27 -10.17 8.50
C LEU A 11 -2.60 -8.68 8.63
N GLN A 12 -3.74 -8.35 9.23
CA GLN A 12 -4.13 -6.95 9.48
C GLN A 12 -3.14 -6.24 10.42
N GLN A 13 -2.77 -6.90 11.52
CA GLN A 13 -1.81 -6.37 12.48
C GLN A 13 -0.42 -6.24 11.86
N ASN A 14 0.04 -7.26 11.14
CA ASN A 14 1.32 -7.25 10.46
C ASN A 14 1.40 -6.14 9.42
N TYR A 15 0.37 -6.00 8.58
CA TYR A 15 0.31 -4.93 7.59
C TYR A 15 0.40 -3.54 8.24
N LEU A 16 -0.34 -3.32 9.33
CA LEU A 16 -0.28 -2.06 10.06
C LEU A 16 1.09 -1.79 10.67
N TYR A 17 1.69 -2.78 11.33
CA TYR A 17 3.03 -2.70 11.90
C TYR A 17 4.09 -2.41 10.81
N LEU A 18 4.03 -3.15 9.70
CA LEU A 18 4.99 -3.03 8.61
C LEU A 18 4.98 -1.63 8.00
N THR A 19 3.79 -1.05 7.80
CA THR A 19 3.62 0.24 7.11
C THR A 19 3.70 1.45 8.03
N SER A 20 3.35 1.30 9.30
CA SER A 20 3.32 2.41 10.27
C SER A 20 4.60 2.53 11.09
N GLU A 21 5.37 1.45 11.21
CA GLU A 21 6.57 1.40 12.06
C GLU A 21 7.77 0.87 11.28
N LYS A 22 7.72 -0.38 10.80
CA LYS A 22 8.91 -1.07 10.29
C LYS A 22 9.52 -0.40 9.05
N LEU A 23 8.72 -0.13 8.02
CA LEU A 23 9.18 0.52 6.79
C LEU A 23 9.72 1.94 7.07
N PRO A 24 8.97 2.83 7.77
CA PRO A 24 9.49 4.13 8.17
C PRO A 24 10.81 4.05 8.94
N ASP A 25 10.94 3.12 9.88
CA ASP A 25 12.18 2.93 10.67
C ASP A 25 13.36 2.52 9.79
N LEU A 26 13.15 1.57 8.86
CA LEU A 26 14.19 1.14 7.93
C LEU A 26 14.63 2.26 6.97
N VAL A 27 13.70 3.14 6.57
CA VAL A 27 14.01 4.32 5.77
C VAL A 27 14.80 5.34 6.58
N ARG A 28 14.37 5.62 7.82
CA ARG A 28 15.07 6.54 8.73
C ARG A 28 16.49 6.07 9.06
N ASP A 29 16.67 4.76 9.22
CA ASP A 29 17.97 4.13 9.46
C ASP A 29 18.85 4.07 8.19
N GLY A 30 18.35 4.52 7.02
CA GLY A 30 19.08 4.47 5.76
C GLY A 30 19.24 3.06 5.17
N LYS A 31 18.50 2.07 5.69
CA LYS A 31 18.54 0.66 5.23
C LYS A 31 17.73 0.45 3.96
N ILE A 32 16.73 1.30 3.71
CA ILE A 32 15.89 1.28 2.51
C ILE A 32 15.86 2.70 1.92
N ALA A 33 16.17 2.82 0.64
CA ALA A 33 15.94 4.05 -0.10
C ALA A 33 14.43 4.22 -0.38
N SER A 34 13.88 5.41 -0.18
CA SER A 34 12.45 5.67 -0.33
C SER A 34 12.17 7.01 -0.99
N PRO A 35 11.14 7.12 -1.86
CA PRO A 35 10.64 8.39 -2.38
C PRO A 35 9.77 9.16 -1.38
N VAL A 36 9.45 8.58 -0.22
CA VAL A 36 8.54 9.14 0.78
C VAL A 36 9.06 8.91 2.20
N THR A 37 8.71 9.81 3.11
CA THR A 37 9.12 9.76 4.53
C THR A 37 7.96 9.52 5.49
N GLU A 38 6.72 9.81 5.06
CA GLU A 38 5.54 9.73 5.93
C GLU A 38 4.90 8.33 5.96
N ASN A 39 4.51 7.87 7.16
CA ASN A 39 3.88 6.56 7.38
C ASN A 39 2.66 6.31 6.47
N HIS A 40 1.77 7.31 6.37
CA HIS A 40 0.57 7.22 5.54
C HIS A 40 0.88 7.12 4.04
N CYS A 41 2.05 7.60 3.59
CA CYS A 41 2.48 7.46 2.21
C CYS A 41 2.86 6.02 1.87
N PHE A 42 3.45 5.25 2.80
CA PHE A 42 3.74 3.82 2.57
C PHE A 42 2.44 3.03 2.40
N GLN A 43 1.47 3.23 3.29
CA GLN A 43 0.15 2.59 3.19
C GLN A 43 -0.52 2.92 1.85
N ARG A 44 -0.51 4.19 1.46
CA ARG A 44 -1.06 4.64 0.17
C ARG A 44 -0.40 3.92 -1.02
N ILE A 45 0.93 3.82 -1.04
CA ILE A 45 1.67 3.18 -2.14
C ILE A 45 1.30 1.70 -2.21
N VAL A 46 1.32 0.99 -1.08
CA VAL A 46 0.99 -0.44 -1.04
C VAL A 46 -0.45 -0.67 -1.49
N LEU A 47 -1.42 0.06 -0.91
CA LEU A 47 -2.84 -0.08 -1.25
C LEU A 47 -3.12 0.24 -2.72
N ASP A 48 -2.49 1.28 -3.27
CA ASP A 48 -2.70 1.63 -4.68
C ASP A 48 -2.20 0.50 -5.61
N ASN A 49 -1.09 -0.17 -5.28
CA ASN A 49 -0.58 -1.31 -6.05
C ASN A 49 -1.38 -2.60 -5.80
N VAL A 50 -1.95 -2.82 -4.61
CA VAL A 50 -2.90 -3.93 -4.37
C VAL A 50 -4.16 -3.79 -5.25
N CYS A 51 -4.59 -2.55 -5.48
CA CYS A 51 -5.82 -2.26 -6.22
C CYS A 51 -5.60 -1.99 -7.71
N ASP A 52 -4.35 -1.99 -8.18
CA ASP A 52 -3.96 -1.51 -9.51
C ASP A 52 -4.59 -0.15 -9.88
N GLY A 53 -4.70 0.74 -8.90
CA GLY A 53 -5.46 1.98 -8.99
C GLY A 53 -5.49 2.78 -7.70
N GLN A 54 -6.12 3.96 -7.69
CA GLN A 54 -6.27 4.73 -6.45
C GLN A 54 -7.19 3.98 -5.48
N TRP A 55 -6.66 3.49 -4.36
CA TRP A 55 -7.37 2.55 -3.49
C TRP A 55 -8.72 3.08 -2.96
N THR A 56 -8.85 4.40 -2.79
CA THR A 56 -10.09 5.04 -2.32
C THR A 56 -11.25 4.92 -3.29
N GLN A 57 -11.01 4.48 -4.53
CA GLN A 57 -12.07 4.14 -5.49
C GLN A 57 -12.59 2.71 -5.31
N PHE A 58 -11.87 1.86 -4.56
CA PHE A 58 -12.15 0.43 -4.41
C PHE A 58 -12.63 0.06 -3.01
N MET A 59 -12.25 0.82 -1.98
CA MET A 59 -12.61 0.50 -0.60
C MET A 59 -12.66 1.75 0.29
N SER A 60 -13.41 1.63 1.40
CA SER A 60 -13.52 2.66 2.43
C SER A 60 -12.38 2.58 3.45
N SER A 61 -12.14 3.69 4.15
CA SER A 61 -11.31 3.69 5.36
C SER A 61 -12.06 3.04 6.54
N PRO A 62 -11.36 2.31 7.44
CA PRO A 62 -9.94 1.96 7.40
C PRO A 62 -9.69 0.76 6.47
N ALA A 63 -8.83 0.93 5.46
CA ALA A 63 -8.61 -0.05 4.41
C ALA A 63 -8.23 -1.45 4.95
N TYR A 64 -7.39 -1.52 5.98
CA TYR A 64 -6.95 -2.81 6.56
C TYR A 64 -8.09 -3.65 7.13
N LEU A 65 -9.21 -3.05 7.55
CA LEU A 65 -10.38 -3.79 8.04
C LEU A 65 -11.18 -4.42 6.90
N VAL A 66 -11.21 -3.76 5.74
CA VAL A 66 -12.12 -4.08 4.63
C VAL A 66 -11.45 -4.78 3.45
N MET A 67 -10.11 -4.83 3.39
CA MET A 67 -9.38 -5.62 2.38
C MET A 67 -9.84 -7.09 2.37
N SER A 68 -10.04 -7.68 1.19
CA SER A 68 -10.26 -9.13 1.07
C SER A 68 -9.06 -9.93 1.57
N ASP A 69 -9.25 -11.23 1.81
CA ASP A 69 -8.17 -12.11 2.27
C ASP A 69 -6.98 -12.14 1.30
N SER A 70 -7.24 -12.16 -0.02
CA SER A 70 -6.19 -12.09 -1.02
C SER A 70 -5.46 -10.74 -1.01
N GLN A 71 -6.17 -9.64 -0.82
CA GLN A 71 -5.57 -8.30 -0.73
C GLN A 71 -4.71 -8.16 0.54
N LEU A 72 -5.13 -8.74 1.68
CA LEU A 72 -4.32 -8.76 2.90
C LEU A 72 -3.01 -9.52 2.71
N VAL A 73 -3.06 -10.72 2.13
CA VAL A 73 -1.87 -11.52 1.83
C VAL A 73 -0.93 -10.77 0.87
N GLN A 74 -1.49 -10.18 -0.18
CA GLN A 74 -0.72 -9.42 -1.16
C GLN A 74 -0.07 -8.17 -0.53
N ALA A 75 -0.82 -7.43 0.31
CA ALA A 75 -0.33 -6.23 0.98
C ALA A 75 0.84 -6.56 1.92
N GLU A 76 0.73 -7.62 2.71
CA GLU A 76 1.82 -8.08 3.58
C GLU A 76 3.03 -8.53 2.75
N SER A 77 2.83 -9.37 1.72
CA SER A 77 3.91 -9.84 0.85
C SER A 77 4.65 -8.69 0.21
N MET A 78 3.95 -7.69 -0.33
CA MET A 78 4.60 -6.52 -0.94
C MET A 78 5.43 -5.72 0.07
N CYS A 79 4.97 -5.57 1.31
CA CYS A 79 5.77 -4.92 2.35
C CYS A 79 7.07 -5.70 2.63
N LEU A 80 6.97 -7.03 2.77
CA LEU A 80 8.14 -7.88 3.00
C LEU A 80 9.09 -7.93 1.79
N ASP A 81 8.55 -7.88 0.58
CA ASP A 81 9.34 -7.84 -0.65
C ASP A 81 10.06 -6.51 -0.83
N VAL A 82 9.46 -5.38 -0.43
CA VAL A 82 10.17 -4.09 -0.34
C VAL A 82 11.28 -4.16 0.71
N ILE A 83 11.00 -4.72 1.90
CA ILE A 83 11.99 -4.83 2.98
C ILE A 83 13.18 -5.71 2.58
N SER A 84 12.93 -6.78 1.83
CA SER A 84 13.97 -7.68 1.34
C SER A 84 14.65 -7.22 0.05
N GLY A 85 14.26 -6.07 -0.51
CA GLY A 85 14.81 -5.51 -1.75
C GLY A 85 14.36 -6.21 -3.03
N LYS A 86 13.36 -7.09 -2.97
CA LYS A 86 12.76 -7.75 -4.14
C LYS A 86 11.84 -6.83 -4.93
N LEU A 87 11.22 -5.86 -4.28
CA LEU A 87 10.41 -4.82 -4.92
C LEU A 87 11.04 -3.44 -4.73
N ASP A 88 11.10 -2.67 -5.82
CA ASP A 88 11.55 -1.28 -5.81
C ASP A 88 10.40 -0.35 -5.37
N LEU A 89 10.56 0.26 -4.19
CA LEU A 89 9.58 1.21 -3.67
C LEU A 89 9.40 2.45 -4.56
N PHE A 90 10.44 2.87 -5.31
CA PHE A 90 10.31 3.96 -6.27
C PHE A 90 9.38 3.56 -7.42
N ALA A 91 9.50 2.33 -7.94
CA ALA A 91 8.59 1.81 -8.97
C ALA A 91 7.14 1.77 -8.49
N LEU A 92 6.91 1.25 -7.28
CA LEU A 92 5.57 1.21 -6.68
C LEU A 92 4.97 2.61 -6.51
N ASN A 93 5.78 3.59 -6.08
CA ASN A 93 5.33 4.97 -5.97
C ASN A 93 5.03 5.61 -7.33
N ARG A 94 5.83 5.34 -8.37
CA ARG A 94 5.56 5.82 -9.73
C ARG A 94 4.19 5.35 -10.23
N ASN A 95 3.87 4.07 -10.06
CA ASN A 95 2.57 3.52 -10.44
C ASN A 95 1.42 4.24 -9.70
N SER A 96 1.57 4.37 -8.39
CA SER A 96 0.62 5.08 -7.52
C SER A 96 0.35 6.53 -7.96
N LEU A 97 1.39 7.28 -8.34
CA LEU A 97 1.25 8.64 -8.87
C LEU A 97 0.56 8.66 -10.24
N LEU A 98 0.86 7.72 -11.13
CA LEU A 98 0.23 7.63 -12.46
C LEU A 98 -1.27 7.39 -12.36
N TRP A 99 -1.73 6.47 -11.50
CA TRP A 99 -3.15 6.22 -11.31
C TRP A 99 -3.89 7.46 -10.77
N ARG A 100 -3.28 8.17 -9.81
CA ARG A 100 -3.85 9.40 -9.23
C ARG A 100 -3.90 10.55 -10.24
N LYS A 101 -2.87 10.70 -11.08
CA LYS A 101 -2.89 11.67 -12.18
C LYS A 101 -4.02 11.38 -13.17
N LYS A 102 -4.16 10.12 -13.60
CA LYS A 102 -5.25 9.71 -14.51
C LYS A 102 -6.64 10.06 -13.96
N ILE A 103 -6.84 9.90 -12.66
CA ILE A 103 -8.11 10.25 -12.01
C ILE A 103 -8.35 11.76 -12.01
N LYS A 104 -7.31 12.54 -11.70
CA LYS A 104 -7.39 14.01 -11.78
C LYS A 104 -7.73 14.46 -13.21
N ASP A 105 -7.08 13.90 -14.22
CA ASP A 105 -7.34 14.23 -15.62
C ASP A 105 -8.79 13.88 -16.01
N LYS A 106 -9.30 12.70 -15.61
CA LYS A 106 -10.70 12.32 -15.83
C LYS A 106 -11.69 13.27 -15.15
N GLN A 107 -11.42 13.68 -13.91
CA GLN A 107 -12.28 14.64 -13.21
C GLN A 107 -12.29 15.98 -13.94
N LEU A 108 -11.13 16.49 -14.38
CA LEU A 108 -11.05 17.74 -15.15
C LEU A 108 -11.83 17.66 -16.47
N THR A 109 -11.83 16.52 -17.15
CA THR A 109 -12.60 16.34 -18.40
C THR A 109 -14.11 16.20 -18.19
N LEU A 110 -14.61 15.95 -16.98
CA LEU A 110 -16.05 15.85 -16.69
C LEU A 110 -16.69 17.21 -16.37
N PHE A 111 -15.89 18.27 -16.20
CA PHE A 111 -16.34 19.62 -15.89
C PHE A 111 -16.13 20.62 -17.05
N ASN A 112 -15.72 20.14 -18.23
CA ASN A 112 -15.57 20.92 -19.46
C ASN A 112 -16.48 20.35 -20.56
#